data_AF-A0AAD7D221-F1
#
_entry.id   AF-A0AAD7D221-F1
#
_cell.length_a   1.000
_cell.length_b   1.000
_cell.length_c   1.000
_cell.angle_alpha   90.00
_cell.angle_beta   90.00
_cell.angle_gamma   90.00
#
_symmetry.space_group_name_H-M   'P 1'
#
loop_
_entity.id
_entity.type
_entity.pdbx_description
1 polymer ?
#
loop_
_entity_poly.entity_id
_entity_poly.type
_entity_poly.pdbx_seq_one_letter_code
_entity_poly.pdbx_strand_id
1 'polypeptide(L)' 'WHGILQHGGTNYNDGTAWITQCPITPGHSFPYSFQVPDQAGTFRYHSHLCTSRLRWLLRSNAD' A
#
# COMPACT_ATOMS: atom_id res chain seq x y z
N TRP A 1 2.59 -0.15 1.50
CA TRP A 1 2.28 -0.70 2.84
C TRP A 1 3.50 -0.54 3.72
N HIS A 2 3.47 0.35 4.70
CA HIS A 2 4.72 0.78 5.35
C HIS A 2 5.25 -0.29 6.30
N GLY A 3 6.46 -0.77 6.04
CA GLY A 3 7.16 -1.78 6.84
C GLY A 3 6.92 -3.23 6.41
N ILE A 4 6.06 -3.50 5.42
CA ILE A 4 5.83 -4.84 4.89
C ILE A 4 6.76 -5.08 3.69
N LEU A 5 7.57 -6.13 3.75
CA LEU A 5 8.45 -6.57 2.69
C LEU A 5 7.64 -7.28 1.61
N GLN A 6 7.66 -6.75 0.40
CA GLN A 6 6.98 -7.31 -0.77
C GLN A 6 7.83 -8.39 -1.46
N HIS A 7 8.23 -9.41 -0.70
CA HIS A 7 8.99 -10.56 -1.20
C HIS A 7 8.09 -11.57 -1.92
N GLY A 8 8.68 -12.46 -2.74
CA GLY A 8 7.90 -13.46 -3.49
C GLY A 8 7.26 -12.90 -4.77
N GLY A 9 7.80 -11.81 -5.32
CA GLY A 9 7.35 -11.23 -6.59
C GLY A 9 6.20 -10.25 -6.50
N THR A 10 5.78 -9.83 -5.29
CA THR A 10 4.64 -8.91 -5.08
C THR A 10 5.05 -7.43 -5.03
N ASN A 11 6.21 -7.05 -5.59
CA ASN A 11 6.69 -5.67 -5.55
C ASN A 11 5.69 -4.65 -6.13
N TYR A 12 4.88 -5.07 -7.12
CA TYR A 12 3.79 -4.27 -7.71
C TYR A 12 2.66 -3.92 -6.73
N ASN A 13 2.62 -4.53 -5.54
CA ASN A 13 1.67 -4.23 -4.47
C ASN A 13 2.21 -3.24 -3.42
N ASP A 14 3.44 -2.74 -3.57
CA ASP A 14 4.05 -1.88 -2.57
C ASP A 14 3.29 -0.54 -2.37
N GLY A 15 2.77 0.03 -3.46
CA GLY A 15 1.93 1.23 -3.43
C GLY A 15 2.60 2.53 -3.86
N THR A 16 3.92 2.53 -4.06
CA THR A 16 4.71 3.71 -4.41
C THR A 16 4.42 4.18 -5.84
N ALA A 17 3.69 5.29 -5.96
CA ALA A 17 3.31 5.86 -7.26
C ALA A 17 4.54 6.17 -8.12
N TRP A 18 4.49 5.74 -9.38
CA TRP A 18 5.54 5.89 -10.39
C TRP A 18 6.85 5.13 -10.11
N ILE A 19 6.88 4.29 -9.08
CA ILE A 19 7.99 3.37 -8.79
C ILE A 19 7.51 1.93 -8.93
N THR A 20 6.48 1.54 -8.17
CA THR A 20 5.96 0.17 -8.17
C THR A 20 4.60 0.03 -8.87
N GLN A 21 3.88 1.13 -9.06
CA GLN A 21 2.62 1.16 -9.82
C GLN A 21 2.25 2.56 -10.32
N CYS A 22 1.35 2.64 -11.30
CA CYS A 22 0.63 3.87 -11.61
C CYS A 22 -0.41 4.20 -10.51
N PRO A 23 -0.75 5.48 -10.30
CA PRO A 23 -1.82 5.87 -9.39
C PRO A 23 -3.18 5.28 -9.84
N ILE A 24 -3.98 4.86 -8.86
CA ILE A 24 -5.36 4.42 -9.11
C ILE A 24 -6.19 5.65 -9.49
N THR A 25 -6.84 5.61 -10.64
CA THR A 25 -7.68 6.71 -11.13
C THR A 25 -9.00 6.78 -10.36
N PRO A 26 -9.61 7.98 -10.24
CA PRO A 26 -10.92 8.12 -9.59
C PRO A 26 -11.98 7.20 -10.21
N GLY A 27 -12.78 6.55 -9.37
CA GLY A 27 -13.82 5.61 -9.83
C GLY A 27 -13.33 4.17 -10.11
N HIS A 28 -12.02 3.92 -10.00
CA HIS A 28 -11.45 2.58 -10.15
C HIS A 28 -10.93 2.04 -8.81
N SER A 29 -10.68 0.73 -8.78
CA SER A 29 -10.12 0.04 -7.62
C SER A 29 -9.01 -0.89 -8.05
N PHE A 30 -8.03 -1.09 -7.18
CA PHE A 30 -6.91 -1.99 -7.40
C PHE A 30 -6.77 -2.90 -6.17
N PRO A 31 -6.95 -4.22 -6.31
CA PRO A 31 -6.78 -5.15 -5.20
C PRO A 31 -5.28 -5.36 -4.91
N TYR A 32 -4.86 -5.03 -3.70
CA TYR A 32 -3.53 -5.39 -3.20
C TYR A 32 -3.55 -6.81 -2.65
N SER A 33 -2.75 -7.71 -3.20
CA SER A 33 -2.70 -9.12 -2.77
C SER A 33 -1.26 -9.58 -2.57
N PHE A 34 -0.86 -9.76 -1.32
CA PHE A 34 0.48 -10.23 -0.95
C PHE A 34 0.44 -11.02 0.36
N GLN A 35 1.47 -11.81 0.59
CA GLN A 35 1.64 -12.62 1.80
C GLN A 35 2.71 -12.00 2.70
N VAL A 36 2.59 -12.24 4.02
CA VAL A 36 3.53 -11.74 5.03
C VAL A 36 3.99 -12.91 5.90
N PRO A 37 4.79 -13.86 5.35
CA PRO A 37 5.12 -15.10 6.06
C PRO A 37 6.06 -14.87 7.26
N ASP A 38 6.99 -13.91 7.13
CA ASP A 38 8.15 -13.79 8.03
C ASP A 38 8.21 -12.46 8.80
N GLN A 39 7.09 -11.73 8.87
CA GLN A 39 7.04 -10.46 9.61
C GLN A 39 5.82 -10.38 10.54
N ALA A 40 6.07 -10.03 11.79
CA ALA A 40 5.05 -9.69 12.78
C ALA A 40 5.44 -8.39 13.48
N GLY A 41 4.45 -7.53 13.73
CA GLY A 41 4.68 -6.23 14.33
C GLY A 41 3.54 -5.25 14.07
N THR A 42 3.75 -3.99 14.45
CA THR A 42 2.81 -2.90 14.16
C THR A 42 3.18 -2.23 12.86
N PHE A 43 2.28 -2.29 11.88
CA PHE A 43 2.45 -1.66 10.58
C PHE A 43 1.42 -0.54 10.38
N ARG A 44 1.66 0.31 9.38
CA ARG A 44 0.72 1.35 8.96
C ARG A 44 0.60 1.34 7.45
N TYR A 45 -0.55 1.78 6.96
CA TYR A 45 -0.72 2.09 5.54
C TYR A 45 -0.95 3.59 5.39
N HIS A 46 -0.50 4.14 4.27
CA HIS A 46 -0.75 5.52 3.90
C HIS A 46 -0.68 5.64 2.38
N SER A 47 -1.34 6.66 1.83
CA SER A 47 -1.17 6.99 0.42
C SER A 47 0.28 7.28 0.10
N HIS A 48 0.71 6.83 -1.07
CA HIS A 48 2.06 7.04 -1.60
C HIS A 48 2.07 7.96 -2.84
N LEU A 49 0.98 8.74 -3.03
CA LEU A 49 0.85 9.71 -4.11
C LEU A 49 1.14 11.13 -3.60
N CYS A 50 2.29 11.72 -3.95
CA CYS A 50 2.65 13.09 -3.56
C CYS A 50 2.45 13.32 -2.03
N THR A 51 1.92 14.48 -1.64
CA THR A 51 1.59 14.83 -0.26
C THR A 51 0.21 14.35 0.16
N SER A 52 -0.45 13.45 -0.59
CA SER A 52 -1.76 12.93 -0.18
C SER A 52 -1.72 12.15 1.14
N ARG A 53 -0.55 11.77 1.64
CA ARG A 53 -0.37 11.35 3.05
C ARG A 53 -0.79 12.41 4.07
N LEU A 54 -0.63 13.69 3.77
CA LEU A 54 -1.05 14.83 4.61
C LEU A 54 -2.53 15.20 4.37
N ARG A 55 -3.15 14.67 3.31
CA ARG A 55 -4.56 14.87 2.96
C ARG A 55 -5.34 13.62 3.35
N TRP A 56 -5.65 13.50 4.64
CA TRP A 56 -6.46 12.48 5.31
C TRP A 56 -7.18 11.47 4.40
N LEU A 57 -6.56 10.32 4.19
CA LEU A 57 -7.24 9.09 3.79
C LEU A 57 -6.71 7.93 4.65
N LEU A 58 -7.00 7.98 5.95
CA LEU A 58 -6.90 6.81 6.84
C LEU A 58 -8.31 6.20 6.91
N ARG A 59 -8.60 5.18 6.08
CA ARG A 59 -9.73 4.29 6.32
C ARG A 59 -9.23 3.13 7.16
N SER A 60 -9.15 3.33 8.47
CA SER A 60 -8.96 2.21 9.39
C SER A 60 -10.19 1.32 9.27
N ASN A 61 -10.00 0.09 8.82
CA ASN A 61 -10.79 -1.05 9.29
C ASN A 61 -9.80 -2.22 9.34
N ALA A 62 -9.32 -2.49 10.55
CA ALA A 62 -8.91 -3.81 10.94
C ALA A 62 -10.18 -4.47 11.46
N ASP A 63 -10.73 -5.39 10.67
CA ASP A 63 -11.57 -6.53 11.06
C ASP A 63 -11.30 -7.62 10.01
#